data_AF-A0A4P6MG27-F1
#
_entry.id   AF-A0A4P6MG27-F1
#
_cell.length_a   1.000
_cell.length_b   1.000
_cell.length_c   1.000
_cell.angle_alpha   90.00
_cell.angle_beta   90.00
_cell.angle_gamma   90.00
#
_symmetry.space_group_name_H-M   'P 1'
#
loop_
_entity.id
_entity.type
_entity.pdbx_description
1 polymer ?
#
loop_
_entity_poly.entity_id
_entity_poly.type
_entity_poly.pdbx_seq_one_letter_code
_entity_poly.pdbx_strand_id
1 'polypeptide(L)'
;MGLIERILSVVFGGGRNVVAETAEVFRENAEAGAERAATVQGQAMRQFGQEFLVPRKGVFDRIMDGVNRLPRPALALGTLGLFVAAMVDPLWFAARMQGIALVPEPLWWLLGVIVSFYFGARHQMKAQSFQKDIAATMARAPQVIENIGKLRTMSAGSPGAADPGPDAELAVAAVRPELNKALEDWKAIRQA
;
A
#
# COMPACT_ATOMS: atom_id res chain seq x y z
N MET A 1 0.77 -17.49 -67.18
CA MET A 1 0.40 -16.71 -65.97
C MET A 1 0.17 -17.73 -64.86
N GLY A 2 1.19 -17.96 -64.04
CA GLY A 2 1.68 -19.31 -63.75
C GLY A 2 1.21 -19.95 -62.44
N LEU A 3 0.78 -21.21 -62.54
CA LEU A 3 0.63 -22.15 -61.40
C LEU A 3 1.94 -22.33 -60.62
N ILE A 4 3.09 -22.17 -61.28
CA ILE A 4 4.43 -22.25 -60.69
C ILE A 4 4.69 -21.12 -59.68
N GLU A 5 4.14 -19.93 -59.93
CA GLU A 5 4.24 -18.76 -59.03
C GLU A 5 3.48 -18.99 -57.72
N ARG A 6 2.31 -19.66 -57.80
CA ARG A 6 1.52 -20.05 -56.63
C ARG A 6 2.21 -21.11 -55.78
N ILE A 7 2.80 -22.13 -56.41
CA ILE A 7 3.52 -23.21 -55.71
C ILE A 7 4.78 -22.67 -55.02
N LEU A 8 5.55 -21.80 -55.70
CA LEU A 8 6.70 -21.14 -55.09
C LEU A 8 6.29 -20.21 -53.94
N SER A 9 5.13 -19.52 -54.01
CA SER A 9 4.63 -18.72 -52.88
C SER A 9 4.15 -19.56 -51.69
N VAL A 10 3.67 -20.79 -51.92
CA VAL A 10 3.26 -21.69 -50.82
C VAL A 10 4.49 -22.30 -50.13
N VAL A 11 5.55 -22.60 -50.88
CA VAL A 11 6.80 -23.17 -50.34
C VAL A 11 7.68 -22.10 -49.69
N PHE A 12 7.74 -20.89 -50.23
CA PHE A 12 8.65 -19.83 -49.76
C PHE A 12 7.95 -18.60 -49.13
N GLY A 13 6.64 -18.46 -49.26
CA GLY A 13 5.89 -17.27 -48.78
C GLY A 13 5.46 -17.29 -47.33
N GLY A 14 5.60 -18.43 -46.63
CA GLY A 14 5.26 -18.55 -45.20
C GLY A 14 6.40 -18.20 -44.23
N GLY A 15 7.64 -18.07 -44.72
CA GLY A 15 8.85 -18.00 -43.87
C GLY A 15 9.21 -16.61 -43.34
N ARG A 16 8.54 -15.54 -43.78
CA ARG A 16 8.92 -14.18 -43.36
C ARG A 16 8.63 -13.90 -41.88
N ASN A 17 7.57 -14.50 -41.33
CA ASN A 17 7.30 -14.44 -39.89
C ASN A 17 8.17 -15.42 -39.11
N VAL A 18 8.40 -16.64 -39.62
CA VAL A 18 9.17 -17.67 -38.91
C VAL A 18 10.63 -17.25 -38.72
N VAL A 19 11.24 -16.58 -39.70
CA VAL A 19 12.61 -16.06 -39.58
C VAL A 19 12.67 -14.85 -38.64
N ALA A 20 11.64 -13.99 -38.63
CA ALA A 20 11.55 -12.89 -37.67
C ALA A 20 11.34 -13.42 -36.24
N GLU A 21 10.41 -14.34 -36.03
CA GLU A 21 10.17 -15.02 -34.73
C GLU A 21 11.42 -15.78 -34.26
N THR A 22 12.13 -16.47 -35.15
CA THR A 22 13.37 -17.18 -34.80
C THR A 22 14.54 -16.22 -34.55
N ALA A 23 14.63 -15.10 -35.26
CA ALA A 23 15.66 -14.08 -35.04
C ALA A 23 15.39 -13.28 -33.76
N GLU A 24 14.12 -13.04 -33.42
CA GLU A 24 13.70 -12.40 -32.16
C GLU A 24 14.05 -13.24 -30.93
N VAL A 25 14.18 -14.57 -31.08
CA VAL A 25 14.68 -15.48 -30.03
C VAL A 25 16.17 -15.24 -29.71
N PHE A 26 16.98 -14.76 -30.68
CA PHE A 26 18.41 -14.50 -30.50
C PHE A 26 18.78 -13.01 -30.42
N ARG A 27 17.88 -12.11 -30.81
CA ARG A 27 18.10 -10.66 -30.83
C ARG A 27 16.80 -9.93 -30.55
N GLU A 28 16.77 -9.19 -29.45
CA GLU A 28 15.61 -8.39 -29.06
C GLU A 28 15.18 -7.44 -30.20
N ASN A 29 13.88 -7.44 -30.50
CA ASN A 29 13.27 -6.45 -31.39
C ASN A 29 13.42 -5.06 -30.78
N ALA A 30 14.22 -4.21 -31.41
CA ALA A 30 14.58 -2.89 -30.91
C ALA A 30 13.37 -2.00 -30.61
N GLU A 31 12.28 -2.13 -31.38
CA GLU A 31 11.05 -1.35 -31.18
C GLU A 31 10.28 -1.84 -29.95
N ALA A 32 10.12 -3.16 -29.80
CA ALA A 32 9.49 -3.76 -28.63
C ALA A 32 10.29 -3.50 -27.34
N GLY A 33 11.63 -3.49 -27.44
CA GLY A 33 12.52 -3.07 -26.35
C GLY A 33 12.36 -1.60 -25.99
N ALA A 34 12.25 -0.72 -26.99
CA ALA A 34 12.02 0.71 -26.78
C ALA A 34 10.65 1.01 -26.14
N GLU A 35 9.58 0.33 -26.54
CA GLU A 35 8.26 0.45 -25.91
C GLU A 35 8.27 0.01 -24.43
N ARG A 36 8.92 -1.13 -24.13
CA ARG A 36 9.08 -1.60 -22.75
C ARG A 36 9.89 -0.61 -21.92
N ALA A 37 11.00 -0.10 -22.45
CA ALA A 37 11.83 0.89 -21.80
C ALA A 37 11.05 2.19 -21.51
N ALA A 38 10.29 2.69 -22.49
CA ALA A 38 9.43 3.87 -22.32
C ALA A 38 8.33 3.64 -21.26
N THR A 39 7.75 2.44 -21.23
CA THR A 39 6.74 2.05 -20.22
C THR A 39 7.34 2.04 -18.82
N VAL A 40 8.49 1.39 -18.64
CA VAL A 40 9.21 1.31 -17.37
C VAL A 40 9.64 2.70 -16.91
N GLN A 41 10.21 3.52 -17.81
CA GLN A 41 10.61 4.89 -17.51
C GLN A 41 9.41 5.75 -17.10
N GLY A 42 8.29 5.66 -17.83
CA GLY A 42 7.07 6.39 -17.51
C GLY A 42 6.40 5.94 -16.20
N GLN A 43 6.51 4.66 -15.84
CA GLN A 43 6.08 4.16 -14.52
C GLN A 43 7.00 4.65 -13.40
N ALA A 44 8.31 4.56 -13.59
CA ALA A 44 9.30 5.03 -12.64
C ALA A 44 9.16 6.53 -12.37
N MET A 45 8.99 7.36 -13.41
CA MET A 45 8.75 8.80 -13.26
C MET A 45 7.44 9.11 -12.52
N ARG A 46 6.37 8.35 -12.76
CA ARG A 46 5.10 8.50 -12.04
C ARG A 46 5.23 8.13 -10.57
N GLN A 47 5.94 7.04 -10.26
CA GLN A 47 6.21 6.63 -8.89
C GLN A 47 7.08 7.67 -8.17
N PHE A 48 8.19 8.09 -8.79
CA PHE A 48 9.05 9.15 -8.25
C PHE A 48 8.27 10.45 -8.02
N GLY A 49 7.42 10.85 -8.97
CA GLY A 49 6.55 12.02 -8.82
C GLY A 49 5.61 11.90 -7.62
N GLN A 50 5.02 10.72 -7.39
CA GLN A 50 4.14 10.48 -6.24
C GLN A 50 4.89 10.52 -4.90
N GLU A 51 6.14 10.09 -4.84
CA GLU A 51 6.95 10.17 -3.62
C GLU A 51 7.35 11.61 -3.29
N PHE A 52 7.57 12.46 -4.29
CA PHE A 52 7.85 13.89 -4.09
C PHE A 52 6.61 14.74 -3.79
N LEU A 53 5.39 14.18 -3.91
CA LEU A 53 4.15 14.87 -3.51
C LEU A 53 3.96 14.95 -1.99
N VAL A 54 4.84 14.35 -1.18
CA VAL A 54 4.79 14.50 0.28
C VAL A 54 4.95 15.99 0.63
N PRO A 55 3.93 16.66 1.19
CA PRO A 55 4.01 18.07 1.54
C PRO A 55 5.09 18.23 2.60
N ARG A 56 6.20 18.89 2.26
CA ARG A 56 7.22 19.29 3.23
C ARG A 56 6.63 20.38 4.13
N LYS A 57 6.02 19.97 5.24
CA LYS A 57 5.53 20.89 6.26
C LYS A 57 6.65 21.81 6.72
N GLY A 58 6.41 23.11 6.72
CA GLY A 58 7.38 24.11 7.16
C GLY A 58 7.76 23.92 8.64
N VAL A 59 8.83 24.58 9.08
CA VAL A 59 9.16 24.66 10.52
C VAL A 59 8.00 25.33 11.28
N PHE A 60 7.42 26.39 10.71
CA PHE A 60 6.24 27.05 11.26
C PHE A 60 5.05 26.10 11.43
N ASP A 61 4.71 25.32 10.40
CA ASP A 61 3.61 24.36 10.47
C ASP A 61 3.83 23.32 11.57
N ARG A 62 5.06 22.86 11.75
CA ARG A 62 5.42 21.90 12.81
C ARG A 62 5.30 22.51 14.20
N ILE A 63 5.73 23.76 14.37
CA ILE A 63 5.56 24.51 15.64
C ILE A 63 4.07 24.68 15.94
N MET A 64 3.29 25.17 14.98
CA MET A 64 1.85 25.36 15.13
C MET A 64 1.12 24.04 15.36
N ASP A 65 1.55 22.94 14.72
CA ASP A 65 1.04 21.60 15.01
C ASP A 65 1.35 21.18 16.46
N GLY A 66 2.53 21.54 16.99
CA GLY A 66 2.89 21.32 18.39
C GLY A 66 2.02 22.10 19.37
N VAL A 67 1.88 23.42 19.14
CA VAL A 67 1.01 24.30 19.94
C VAL A 67 -0.42 23.78 19.96
N ASN A 68 -0.93 23.34 18.82
CA ASN A 68 -2.27 22.79 18.70
C ASN A 68 -2.45 21.40 19.34
N ARG A 69 -1.37 20.69 19.65
CA ARG A 69 -1.38 19.39 20.33
C ARG A 69 -1.17 19.51 21.84
N LEU A 70 -0.63 20.63 22.31
CA LEU A 70 -0.39 20.95 23.72
C LEU A 70 -1.64 20.90 24.62
N PRO A 71 -2.86 21.26 24.18
CA PRO A 71 -3.99 21.37 25.10
C PRO A 71 -4.32 20.05 25.81
N ARG A 72 -4.25 18.91 25.13
CA ARG A 72 -4.54 17.58 25.72
C ARG A 72 -3.57 17.23 26.87
N PRO A 73 -2.24 17.23 26.67
CA PRO A 73 -1.30 16.98 27.76
C PRO A 73 -1.35 18.07 28.83
N ALA A 74 -1.56 19.34 28.47
CA ALA A 74 -1.68 20.41 29.45
C ALA A 74 -2.88 20.22 30.38
N LEU A 75 -4.04 19.78 29.86
CA LEU A 75 -5.20 19.47 30.69
C LEU A 75 -4.93 18.29 31.62
N ALA A 76 -4.32 17.21 31.12
CA ALA A 76 -4.02 16.04 31.93
C ALA A 76 -2.98 16.33 33.03
N LEU A 77 -1.89 17.02 32.68
CA LEU A 77 -0.86 17.41 33.65
C LEU A 77 -1.36 18.49 34.61
N GLY A 78 -2.22 19.39 34.12
CA GLY A 78 -2.85 20.44 34.93
C GLY A 78 -3.79 19.87 35.99
N THR A 79 -4.61 18.87 35.66
CA THR A 79 -5.48 18.20 36.64
C THR A 79 -4.67 17.43 37.68
N LEU A 80 -3.65 16.69 37.26
CA LEU A 80 -2.72 16.02 38.19
C LEU A 80 -2.03 17.05 39.10
N GLY A 81 -1.54 18.16 38.52
CA GLY A 81 -0.93 19.25 39.26
C GLY A 81 -1.89 19.90 40.27
N LEU A 82 -3.17 20.02 39.93
CA LEU A 82 -4.20 20.53 40.83
C LEU A 82 -4.35 19.63 42.08
N PHE A 83 -4.38 18.30 41.89
CA PHE A 83 -4.43 17.35 43.00
C PHE A 83 -3.19 17.41 43.88
N VAL A 84 -2.01 17.49 43.27
CA VAL A 84 -0.75 17.65 44.01
C VAL A 84 -0.73 18.97 44.79
N ALA A 85 -1.13 20.08 44.17
CA ALA A 85 -1.19 21.38 44.84
C ALA A 85 -2.13 21.38 46.05
N ALA A 86 -3.27 20.69 45.96
CA ALA A 86 -4.20 20.52 47.06
C ALA A 86 -3.60 19.73 48.24
N MET A 87 -2.68 18.79 47.98
CA MET A 87 -2.01 18.00 49.02
C MET A 87 -0.80 18.72 49.62
N VAL A 88 -0.06 19.49 48.82
CA VAL A 88 1.17 20.19 49.25
C VAL A 88 0.86 21.43 50.07
N ASP A 89 -0.09 22.26 49.63
CA ASP A 89 -0.51 23.48 50.34
C ASP A 89 -2.04 23.65 50.24
N PRO A 90 -2.80 23.02 51.16
CA PRO A 90 -4.26 23.05 51.12
C PRO A 90 -4.84 24.45 51.38
N LEU A 91 -4.14 25.30 52.15
CA LEU A 91 -4.64 26.64 52.47
C LEU A 91 -4.53 27.57 51.25
N TRP A 92 -3.38 27.53 50.56
CA TRP A 92 -3.18 28.25 49.31
C TRP A 92 -4.16 27.79 48.24
N PHE A 93 -4.37 26.49 48.12
CA PHE A 93 -5.32 25.92 47.17
C PHE A 93 -6.76 26.39 47.44
N ALA A 94 -7.22 26.28 48.69
CA ALA A 94 -8.55 26.70 49.11
C ALA A 94 -8.81 28.19 48.83
N ALA A 95 -7.81 29.05 49.07
CA ALA A 95 -7.91 30.48 48.79
C ALA A 95 -8.14 30.78 47.29
N ARG A 96 -7.54 30.01 46.36
CA ARG A 96 -7.79 30.16 44.92
C ARG A 96 -9.15 29.59 44.51
N MET A 97 -9.59 28.50 45.14
CA MET A 97 -10.92 27.93 44.87
C MET A 97 -12.06 28.89 45.23
N GLN A 98 -11.88 29.78 46.22
CA GLN A 98 -12.84 30.85 46.51
C GLN A 98 -13.02 31.80 45.32
N GLY A 99 -11.93 32.15 44.62
CA GLY A 99 -12.00 32.98 43.42
C GLY A 99 -12.74 32.27 42.28
N ILE A 100 -12.54 30.97 42.12
CA ILE A 100 -13.25 30.15 41.12
C ILE A 100 -14.75 30.04 41.45
N ALA A 101 -15.10 29.92 42.73
CA ALA A 101 -16.50 29.87 43.18
C ALA A 101 -17.28 31.16 42.90
N LEU A 102 -16.58 32.30 42.82
CA LEU A 102 -17.18 33.59 42.46
C LEU A 102 -17.39 33.78 40.95
N VAL A 103 -16.88 32.87 40.11
CA VAL A 103 -17.06 32.96 38.65
C VAL A 103 -18.54 32.72 38.31
N PRO A 104 -19.22 33.69 37.67
CA PRO A 104 -20.61 33.54 37.25
C PRO A 104 -20.86 32.30 36.38
N GLU A 105 -21.99 31.63 36.60
CA GLU A 105 -22.44 30.47 35.82
C GLU A 105 -22.40 30.70 34.29
N PRO A 106 -22.83 31.87 33.74
CA PRO A 106 -22.78 32.11 32.29
C PRO A 106 -21.37 32.03 31.70
N LEU A 107 -20.32 32.36 32.47
CA LEU A 107 -18.94 32.27 31.99
C LEU A 107 -18.46 30.83 31.86
N TRP A 108 -18.95 29.93 32.73
CA TRP A 108 -18.70 28.50 32.59
C TRP A 108 -19.34 27.93 31.33
N TRP A 109 -20.58 28.34 31.03
CA TRP A 109 -21.25 27.99 29.78
C TRP A 109 -20.48 28.51 28.56
N LEU A 110 -20.03 29.76 28.59
CA LEU A 110 -19.25 30.36 27.50
C LEU A 110 -17.94 29.59 27.27
N LEU A 111 -17.21 29.25 28.33
CA LEU A 111 -16.00 28.43 28.24
C LEU A 111 -16.29 27.07 27.59
N GLY A 112 -17.35 26.39 28.05
CA GLY A 112 -17.79 25.10 27.50
C GLY A 112 -18.12 25.18 26.01
N VAL A 113 -18.84 26.22 25.58
CA VAL A 113 -19.19 26.45 24.17
C VAL A 113 -17.94 26.69 23.32
N ILE A 114 -17.02 27.57 23.75
CA ILE A 114 -15.80 27.90 23.00
C ILE A 114 -14.91 26.67 22.82
N VAL A 115 -14.68 25.93 23.92
CA VAL A 115 -13.86 24.70 23.90
C VAL A 115 -14.52 23.63 23.02
N SER A 116 -15.83 23.42 23.16
CA SER A 116 -16.58 22.44 22.36
C SER A 116 -16.56 22.78 20.88
N PHE A 117 -16.68 24.05 20.51
CA PHE A 117 -16.59 24.49 19.13
C PHE A 117 -15.20 24.25 18.54
N TYR A 118 -14.15 24.68 19.24
CA TYR A 118 -12.76 24.53 18.78
C TYR A 118 -12.37 23.05 18.59
N PHE A 119 -12.59 22.22 19.61
CA PHE A 119 -12.23 20.81 19.55
C PHE A 119 -13.22 19.98 18.74
N GLY A 120 -14.51 20.34 18.73
CA GLY A 120 -15.54 19.70 17.93
C GLY A 120 -15.29 19.85 16.44
N ALA A 121 -15.01 21.06 15.96
CA ALA A 121 -14.66 21.30 14.56
C ALA A 121 -13.39 20.55 14.14
N ARG A 122 -12.36 20.51 15.01
CA ARG A 122 -11.12 19.77 14.74
C ARG A 122 -11.33 18.26 14.68
N HIS A 123 -12.22 17.71 15.51
CA HIS A 123 -12.61 16.30 15.45
C HIS A 123 -13.36 15.97 14.15
N GLN A 124 -14.26 16.85 13.71
CA GLN A 124 -14.99 16.69 12.44
C GLN A 124 -14.05 16.71 11.23
N MET A 125 -13.09 17.63 11.18
CA MET A 125 -12.09 17.67 10.11
C MET A 125 -11.26 16.37 10.02
N LYS A 126 -10.90 15.78 11.17
CA LYS A 126 -10.17 14.52 11.22
C LYS A 126 -11.01 13.31 10.77
N ALA A 127 -12.31 13.33 11.05
CA ALA A 127 -13.23 12.31 10.54
C ALA A 127 -13.36 12.40 9.01
N GLN A 128 -13.45 13.62 8.47
CA GLN A 128 -13.49 13.85 7.02
C GLN A 128 -12.20 13.42 6.31
N SER A 129 -11.02 13.69 6.90
CA SER A 129 -9.75 13.24 6.31
C SER A 129 -9.68 11.71 6.27
N PHE A 130 -10.11 11.04 7.34
CA PHE A 130 -10.16 9.58 7.39
C PHE A 130 -11.07 8.97 6.30
N GLN A 131 -12.25 9.57 6.08
CA GLN A 131 -13.14 9.16 4.99
C GLN A 131 -12.49 9.34 3.61
N LYS A 132 -11.76 10.44 3.38
CA LYS A 132 -11.01 10.67 2.14
C LYS A 132 -9.91 9.62 1.93
N ASP A 133 -9.17 9.28 2.99
CA ASP A 133 -8.09 8.28 2.92
C ASP A 133 -8.65 6.87 2.61
N ILE A 134 -9.80 6.51 3.20
CA ILE A 134 -10.51 5.27 2.86
C ILE A 134 -10.92 5.27 1.38
N ALA A 135 -11.55 6.34 0.91
CA ALA A 135 -11.99 6.45 -0.49
C ALA A 135 -10.80 6.34 -1.46
N ALA A 136 -9.67 6.99 -1.16
CA ALA A 136 -8.45 6.89 -1.96
C ALA A 136 -7.86 5.47 -1.96
N THR A 137 -7.91 4.77 -0.82
CA THR A 137 -7.45 3.39 -0.70
C THR A 137 -8.36 2.43 -1.48
N MET A 138 -9.69 2.58 -1.36
CA MET A 138 -10.67 1.79 -2.11
C MET A 138 -10.53 1.98 -3.62
N ALA A 139 -10.22 3.19 -4.09
CA ALA A 139 -9.98 3.46 -5.50
C ALA A 139 -8.75 2.69 -6.06
N ARG A 140 -7.76 2.38 -5.22
CA ARG A 140 -6.54 1.63 -5.61
C ARG A 140 -6.69 0.12 -5.44
N ALA A 141 -7.69 -0.36 -4.69
CA ALA A 141 -7.87 -1.78 -4.38
C ALA A 141 -8.02 -2.68 -5.63
N PRO A 142 -8.79 -2.32 -6.68
CA PRO A 142 -8.91 -3.14 -7.88
C PRO A 142 -7.57 -3.36 -8.58
N GLN A 143 -6.75 -2.32 -8.66
CA GLN A 143 -5.44 -2.39 -9.30
C GLN A 143 -4.45 -3.24 -8.50
N VAL A 144 -4.53 -3.20 -7.16
CA VAL A 144 -3.74 -4.10 -6.29
C VAL A 144 -4.16 -5.56 -6.48
N ILE A 145 -5.47 -5.85 -6.55
CA ILE A 145 -5.98 -7.21 -6.81
C ILE A 145 -5.51 -7.72 -8.18
N GLU A 146 -5.59 -6.89 -9.21
CA GLU A 146 -5.11 -7.23 -10.56
C GLU A 146 -3.61 -7.55 -10.56
N ASN A 147 -2.80 -6.71 -9.90
CA ASN A 147 -1.37 -6.92 -9.79
C ASN A 147 -1.04 -8.20 -9.02
N ILE A 148 -1.75 -8.49 -7.91
CA ILE A 148 -1.59 -9.76 -7.16
C ILE A 148 -1.96 -10.96 -8.04
N GLY A 149 -3.01 -10.85 -8.86
CA GLY A 149 -3.40 -11.87 -9.82
C GLY A 149 -2.28 -12.17 -10.82
N LYS A 150 -1.71 -11.13 -11.43
CA LYS A 150 -0.57 -11.25 -12.37
C LYS A 150 0.67 -11.84 -11.70
N LEU A 151 0.95 -11.47 -10.45
CA LEU A 151 2.07 -12.05 -9.70
C LEU A 151 1.85 -13.52 -9.36
N ARG A 152 0.62 -13.95 -9.04
CA ARG A 152 0.30 -15.37 -8.84
C ARG A 152 0.52 -16.19 -10.10
N THR A 153 0.13 -15.67 -11.26
CA THR A 153 0.33 -16.37 -12.54
C THR A 153 1.82 -16.50 -12.92
N MET A 154 2.68 -15.64 -12.38
CA MET A 154 4.14 -15.70 -12.57
C MET A 154 4.86 -16.56 -11.52
N SER A 155 4.16 -17.03 -10.48
CA SER A 155 4.77 -17.78 -9.38
C SER A 155 4.74 -19.29 -9.67
N ALA A 156 5.92 -19.92 -9.62
CA ALA A 156 6.08 -21.36 -9.79
C ALA A 156 5.37 -22.22 -8.71
N GLY A 157 4.87 -21.60 -7.64
CA GLY A 157 4.14 -22.27 -6.55
C GLY A 157 2.62 -22.21 -6.64
N SER A 158 2.04 -21.73 -7.75
CA SER A 158 0.57 -21.68 -7.87
C SER A 158 -0.02 -23.08 -8.12
N PRO A 159 -1.19 -23.43 -7.55
CA PRO A 159 -1.89 -24.67 -7.87
C PRO A 159 -2.11 -24.79 -9.39
N GLY A 160 -1.65 -25.89 -10.00
CA GLY A 160 -1.67 -26.09 -11.45
C GLY A 160 -0.43 -25.59 -12.21
N ALA A 161 0.58 -25.01 -11.55
CA ALA A 161 1.82 -24.59 -12.20
C ALA A 161 2.63 -25.77 -12.80
N ALA A 162 2.43 -26.98 -12.25
CA ALA A 162 2.99 -28.22 -12.76
C ALA A 162 1.95 -29.07 -13.53
N ASP A 163 0.82 -28.48 -13.94
CA ASP A 163 -0.19 -29.19 -14.73
C ASP A 163 0.36 -29.41 -16.16
N PRO A 164 0.54 -30.67 -16.60
CA PRO A 164 0.97 -30.97 -17.96
C PRO A 164 -0.06 -30.58 -19.04
N GLY A 165 -1.30 -30.23 -18.64
CA GLY A 165 -2.36 -29.87 -19.58
C GLY A 165 -2.74 -31.06 -20.48
N PRO A 166 -2.92 -30.87 -21.80
CA PRO A 166 -3.30 -31.95 -22.71
C PRO A 166 -2.13 -32.86 -23.14
N ASP A 167 -0.90 -32.60 -22.66
CA ASP A 167 0.28 -33.37 -23.03
C ASP A 167 0.30 -34.74 -22.33
N ALA A 168 -0.05 -35.78 -23.09
CA ALA A 168 -0.13 -37.14 -22.60
C ALA A 168 1.24 -37.73 -22.22
N GLU A 169 2.33 -37.34 -22.89
CA GLU A 169 3.67 -37.84 -22.55
C GLU A 169 4.15 -37.24 -21.23
N LEU A 170 3.96 -35.92 -21.06
CA LEU A 170 4.36 -35.22 -19.85
C LEU A 170 3.52 -35.65 -18.63
N ALA A 171 2.23 -35.91 -18.83
CA ALA A 171 1.35 -36.46 -17.80
C ALA A 171 1.76 -37.87 -17.35
N VAL A 172 2.16 -38.74 -18.28
CA VAL A 172 2.67 -40.08 -17.95
C VAL A 172 4.02 -40.00 -17.25
N ALA A 173 4.90 -39.07 -17.65
CA ALA A 173 6.18 -38.86 -16.97
C ALA A 173 6.00 -38.36 -15.53
N ALA A 174 5.08 -37.43 -15.29
CA ALA A 174 4.82 -36.86 -13.97
C ALA A 174 4.26 -37.86 -12.94
N VAL A 175 3.60 -38.94 -13.40
CA VAL A 175 3.03 -40.00 -12.54
C VAL A 175 4.04 -41.12 -12.25
N ARG A 176 5.16 -41.18 -12.98
CA ARG A 176 6.21 -42.17 -12.69
C ARG A 176 6.85 -41.84 -11.35
N PRO A 177 6.86 -42.78 -10.38
CA PRO A 177 7.56 -42.57 -9.12
C PRO A 177 9.07 -42.52 -9.39
N GLU A 178 9.63 -41.31 -9.39
CA GLU A 178 11.07 -41.09 -9.43
C GLU A 178 11.65 -41.12 -8.01
N LEU A 179 12.95 -41.40 -7.90
CA LEU A 179 13.70 -41.41 -6.64
C LEU A 179 13.79 -39.98 -6.06
N ASN A 180 12.80 -39.62 -5.24
CA ASN A 180 12.75 -38.33 -4.56
C ASN A 180 13.42 -38.42 -3.18
N LYS A 181 14.73 -38.15 -3.15
CA LYS A 181 15.53 -38.13 -1.90
C LYS A 181 14.92 -37.24 -0.81
N ALA A 182 14.39 -36.08 -1.16
CA ALA A 182 13.79 -35.17 -0.17
C ALA A 182 12.53 -35.75 0.48
N LEU A 183 11.74 -36.56 -0.25
CA LEU A 183 10.57 -37.25 0.29
C LEU A 183 10.97 -38.42 1.21
N GLU A 184 12.04 -39.14 0.88
CA GLU A 184 12.58 -40.19 1.75
C GLU A 184 13.15 -39.62 3.05
N ASP A 185 13.91 -38.53 2.97
CA ASP A 185 14.45 -37.82 4.14
C ASP A 185 13.33 -37.32 5.06
N TRP A 186 12.25 -36.74 4.50
CA TRP A 186 11.09 -36.29 5.28
C TRP A 186 10.35 -37.44 5.97
N LYS A 187 10.19 -38.60 5.30
CA LYS A 187 9.58 -39.80 5.89
C LYS A 187 10.42 -40.36 7.02
N ALA A 188 11.75 -40.37 6.87
CA ALA A 188 12.69 -40.81 7.90
C ALA A 188 12.60 -39.92 9.16
N ILE A 189 12.47 -38.60 8.99
CA ILE A 189 12.30 -37.65 10.10
C ILE A 189 10.98 -37.87 10.86
N ARG A 190 9.92 -38.33 10.17
CA ARG A 190 8.59 -38.53 10.77
C ARG A 190 8.42 -39.88 11.47
N GLN A 191 9.34 -40.82 11.24
CA GLN A 191 9.33 -42.17 11.82
C GLN A 191 10.32 -42.32 12.99
N ALA A 192 11.13 -41.30 13.27
CA ALA A 192 11.99 -41.17 14.46
C ALA A 192 11.26 -40.43 15.58
#